data_AF-A0A0U2ULS7-F1
#
_entry.id   AF-A0A0U2ULS7-F1
#
_cell.length_a   1.000
_cell.length_b   1.000
_cell.length_c   1.000
_cell.angle_alpha   90.00
_cell.angle_beta   90.00
_cell.angle_gamma   90.00
#
_symmetry.space_group_name_H-M   'P 1'
#
loop_
_entity.id
_entity.type
_entity.pdbx_description
1 polymer ?
#
loop_
_entity_poly.entity_id
_entity_poly.type
_entity_poly.pdbx_seq_one_letter_code
_entity_poly.pdbx_strand_id
1 'polypeptide(L)'
;MPKHQRRTFTSEFKKQMVELYENGKSRAAIVEEYDLTASALDRWIKQAQTTGSFKEKNNRSSEEKELIALRKENQRLKMEVDI
;
A
#
# COMPACT_ATOMS: atom_id res chain seq x y z
N MET A 1 7.32 -19.41 8.92
CA MET A 1 7.10 -18.85 7.56
C MET A 1 8.30 -18.01 7.18
N PRO A 2 8.92 -18.19 6.00
CA PRO A 2 10.04 -17.34 5.58
C PRO A 2 9.59 -15.89 5.48
N LYS A 3 10.33 -14.96 6.11
CA LYS A 3 10.09 -13.53 5.98
C LYS A 3 10.46 -13.13 4.55
N HIS A 4 9.46 -12.87 3.70
CA HIS A 4 9.70 -12.25 2.40
C HIS A 4 10.35 -10.88 2.61
N GLN A 5 11.52 -10.69 2.01
CA GLN A 5 12.24 -9.43 2.08
C GLN A 5 11.41 -8.36 1.36
N ARG A 6 11.16 -7.24 2.05
CA ARG A 6 10.36 -6.14 1.51
C ARG A 6 11.11 -5.52 0.32
N ARG A 7 10.55 -5.66 -0.88
CA ARG A 7 10.99 -4.91 -2.06
C ARG A 7 10.75 -3.41 -1.83
N THR A 8 11.79 -2.60 -2.01
CA THR A 8 11.71 -1.14 -1.94
C THR A 8 11.79 -0.57 -3.34
N PHE A 9 10.80 0.23 -3.73
CA PHE A 9 10.76 0.91 -5.02
C PHE A 9 11.05 2.41 -4.84
N THR A 10 11.81 2.98 -5.78
CA THR A 10 12.09 4.42 -5.80
C THR A 10 10.83 5.22 -6.15
N SER A 11 10.80 6.49 -5.77
CA SER A 11 9.67 7.38 -6.09
C SER A 11 9.49 7.57 -7.59
N GLU A 12 10.57 7.64 -8.36
CA GLU A 12 10.52 7.75 -9.83
C GLU A 12 9.90 6.51 -10.46
N PHE A 13 10.30 5.32 -10.01
CA PHE A 13 9.72 4.07 -10.49
C PHE A 13 8.21 4.02 -10.24
N LYS A 14 7.78 4.38 -9.02
CA LYS A 14 6.35 4.42 -8.68
C LYS A 14 5.59 5.41 -9.56
N LYS A 15 6.19 6.57 -9.87
CA LYS A 15 5.60 7.58 -10.75
C LYS A 15 5.42 7.04 -12.16
N GLN A 16 6.43 6.38 -12.72
CA GLN A 16 6.34 5.76 -14.04
C GLN A 16 5.23 4.72 -14.12
N MET A 17 5.06 3.87 -13.08
CA MET A 17 3.99 2.87 -13.06
C MET A 17 2.59 3.49 -13.05
N VAL A 18 2.41 4.59 -12.30
CA VAL A 18 1.14 5.32 -12.30
C VAL A 18 0.90 6.01 -13.63
N GLU A 19 1.93 6.62 -14.22
CA GLU A 19 1.83 7.29 -15.52
C GLU A 19 1.47 6.30 -16.63
N LEU A 20 2.00 5.08 -16.62
CA LEU A 20 1.59 4.01 -17.54
C LEU A 20 0.10 3.68 -17.41
N TYR A 21 -0.41 3.64 -16.18
CA TYR A 21 -1.83 3.42 -15.92
C TYR A 21 -2.69 4.59 -16.42
N GLU A 22 -2.27 5.83 -16.19
CA GLU A 22 -2.96 7.02 -16.68
C GLU A 22 -2.95 7.13 -18.21
N ASN A 23 -1.91 6.62 -18.87
CA ASN A 23 -1.83 6.47 -20.33
C ASN A 23 -2.70 5.33 -20.89
N GLY A 24 -3.52 4.67 -20.06
CA GLY A 24 -4.49 3.67 -20.49
C GLY A 24 -3.99 2.22 -20.47
N LYS A 25 -2.77 1.96 -19.96
CA LYS A 25 -2.29 0.58 -19.77
C LYS A 25 -3.07 -0.08 -18.62
N SER A 26 -3.49 -1.32 -18.83
CA SER A 26 -4.31 -2.03 -17.84
C SER A 26 -3.50 -2.35 -16.58
N ARG A 27 -4.17 -2.32 -15.42
CA ARG A 27 -3.54 -2.68 -14.13
C ARG A 27 -2.91 -4.07 -14.18
N ALA A 28 -3.61 -5.04 -14.78
CA ALA A 28 -3.12 -6.41 -14.91
C ALA A 28 -1.82 -6.49 -15.73
N ALA A 29 -1.76 -5.80 -16.87
CA ALA A 29 -0.55 -5.77 -17.68
C ALA A 29 0.65 -5.16 -16.93
N ILE A 30 0.44 -4.07 -16.20
CA ILE A 30 1.51 -3.44 -15.40
C ILE A 30 1.97 -4.36 -14.26
N VAL A 31 1.03 -5.05 -13.61
CA VAL A 31 1.32 -5.99 -12.52
C VAL A 31 2.13 -7.17 -13.01
N GLU A 32 1.75 -7.76 -14.15
CA GLU A 32 2.46 -8.90 -14.76
C GLU A 32 3.82 -8.52 -15.33
N GLU A 33 3.91 -7.40 -16.07
CA GLU A 33 5.14 -6.99 -16.76
C GLU A 33 6.25 -6.54 -15.81
N TYR A 34 5.88 -5.93 -14.68
CA TYR A 34 6.83 -5.39 -13.70
C TYR A 34 6.94 -6.23 -12.41
N ASP A 35 6.32 -7.42 -12.39
CA ASP A 35 6.29 -8.31 -11.22
C ASP A 35 5.89 -7.57 -9.93
N LEU A 36 4.82 -6.76 -10.08
CA LEU A 36 4.24 -5.99 -8.98
C LEU A 36 3.08 -6.76 -8.38
N THR A 37 2.63 -6.33 -7.20
CA THR A 37 1.35 -6.80 -6.66
C THR A 37 0.29 -5.77 -7.00
N ALA A 38 -0.92 -6.23 -7.33
CA ALA A 38 -2.05 -5.33 -7.62
C ALA A 38 -2.27 -4.30 -6.51
N SER A 39 -2.16 -4.73 -5.24
CA SER A 39 -2.28 -3.85 -4.07
C SER A 39 -1.21 -2.75 -4.00
N ALA A 40 0.01 -3.02 -4.46
CA ALA A 40 1.07 -2.01 -4.49
C ALA A 40 0.78 -0.94 -5.54
N LEU A 41 0.34 -1.34 -6.74
CA LEU A 41 -0.03 -0.42 -7.81
C LEU A 41 -1.23 0.44 -7.42
N ASP A 42 -2.29 -0.17 -6.87
CA ASP A 42 -3.48 0.56 -6.38
C ASP A 42 -3.12 1.59 -5.32
N ARG A 43 -2.24 1.22 -4.38
CA ARG A 43 -1.72 2.15 -3.38
C ARG A 43 -1.06 3.34 -4.06
N TRP A 44 -0.14 3.11 -5.02
CA TRP A 44 0.59 4.17 -5.74
C TRP A 44 -0.32 5.10 -6.53
N ILE A 45 -1.32 4.56 -7.25
CA ILE A 45 -2.32 5.35 -7.96
C ILE A 45 -3.05 6.26 -6.98
N LYS A 46 -3.50 5.73 -5.84
CA LYS A 46 -4.17 6.52 -4.81
C LYS A 46 -3.25 7.63 -4.28
N GLN A 47 -1.98 7.33 -3.98
CA GLN A 47 -1.02 8.35 -3.48
C GLN A 47 -0.79 9.46 -4.49
N ALA A 48 -0.65 9.10 -5.76
CA ALA A 48 -0.44 10.05 -6.85
C ALA A 48 -1.63 11.00 -6.98
N GLN A 49 -2.86 10.49 -6.95
CA GLN A 49 -4.08 11.31 -7.05
C GLN A 49 -4.34 12.19 -5.81
N THR A 50 -4.02 11.73 -4.59
CA THR A 50 -4.29 12.53 -3.38
C THR A 50 -3.21 13.56 -3.09
N THR A 51 -1.93 13.22 -3.25
CA THR A 51 -0.82 14.03 -2.71
C THR A 51 0.31 14.29 -3.69
N GLY A 52 0.34 13.62 -4.85
CA GLY A 52 1.48 13.65 -5.77
C GLY A 52 2.79 13.15 -5.15
N SER A 53 2.76 12.52 -3.97
CA SER A 53 3.95 12.09 -3.22
C SER A 53 3.88 10.61 -2.82
N PHE A 54 4.94 9.87 -3.14
CA PHE A 54 5.08 8.44 -2.82
C PHE A 54 5.77 8.17 -1.47
N LYS A 55 5.96 9.20 -0.63
CA LYS A 55 6.56 9.07 0.70
C LYS A 55 5.55 8.49 1.69
N GLU A 56 5.85 7.30 2.20
CA GLU A 56 4.98 6.51 3.08
C GLU A 56 4.65 7.18 4.43
N LYS A 57 5.48 8.12 4.91
CA LYS A 57 5.19 8.94 6.10
C LYS A 57 4.03 9.93 5.90
N ASN A 58 3.78 10.36 4.67
CA ASN A 58 2.75 11.37 4.35
C ASN A 58 1.38 10.78 4.01
N ASN A 59 1.25 9.45 3.93
CA ASN A 59 0.07 8.82 3.33
C ASN A 59 -0.51 7.66 4.15
N ARG A 60 -0.61 7.85 5.47
CA ARG A 60 -1.53 7.07 6.29
C ARG A 60 -2.78 7.91 6.49
N SER A 61 -3.90 7.52 5.88
CA SER A 61 -5.23 8.06 6.21
C SER A 61 -5.46 7.89 7.72
N SER A 62 -6.18 8.82 8.36
CA SER A 62 -6.61 8.70 9.76
C SER A 62 -7.30 7.36 10.01
N GLU A 63 -8.13 6.93 9.06
CA GLU A 63 -8.89 5.68 9.10
C GLU A 63 -7.99 4.43 9.16
N GLU A 64 -6.89 4.38 8.40
CA GLU A 64 -5.95 3.25 8.47
C GLU A 64 -5.18 3.23 9.80
N LYS A 65 -4.91 4.40 10.39
CA LYS A 65 -4.30 4.47 11.73
C LYS A 65 -5.28 4.00 12.80
N GLU A 66 -6.54 4.40 12.69
CA GLU A 66 -7.62 3.99 13.58
C GLU A 66 -7.89 2.48 13.46
N LEU A 67 -7.91 1.92 12.25
CA LEU A 67 -8.08 0.47 12.05
C LEU A 67 -6.95 -0.35 12.69
N ILE A 68 -5.72 0.15 12.63
CA ILE A 68 -4.55 -0.49 13.26
C ILE A 68 -4.63 -0.37 14.79
N ALA A 69 -5.05 0.77 15.31
CA ALA A 69 -5.24 0.99 16.74
C ALA A 69 -6.36 0.08 17.30
N LEU A 70 -7.52 0.08 16.65
CA LEU A 70 -8.67 -0.76 16.98
C LEU A 70 -8.35 -2.24 16.91
N ARG A 71 -7.56 -2.69 15.93
CA ARG A 71 -7.11 -4.11 15.86
C ARG A 71 -6.16 -4.48 17.00
N LYS A 72 -5.26 -3.59 17.40
CA LYS A 72 -4.39 -3.80 18.58
C LYS A 72 -5.19 -3.84 19.87
N GLU A 73 -6.16 -2.95 20.01
CA GLU A 73 -7.02 -2.88 21.19
C GLU A 73 -7.93 -4.11 21.30
N ASN A 74 -8.55 -4.55 20.19
CA ASN A 74 -9.32 -5.79 20.17
C ASN A 74 -8.47 -7.01 20.53
N GLN A 75 -7.20 -7.04 20.08
CA GLN A 75 -6.29 -8.13 20.42
C GLN A 75 -5.95 -8.13 21.92
N ARG A 76 -5.77 -6.96 22.54
CA ARG A 76 -5.58 -6.84 24.00
C ARG A 76 -6.82 -7.29 24.77
N LEU A 77 -7.99 -6.79 24.39
CA LEU A 77 -9.25 -7.11 25.04
C LEU A 77 -9.62 -8.59 24.92
N LYS A 78 -9.36 -9.23 23.77
CA LYS A 78 -9.55 -10.69 23.63
C LYS A 78 -8.67 -11.50 24.58
N MET A 79 -7.47 -11.03 24.91
CA MET A 79 -6.61 -11.70 25.89
C MET A 79 -7.08 -11.47 27.34
N GLU A 80 -7.80 -10.38 27.62
CA GLU A 80 -8.41 -10.12 28.95
C GLU A 80 -9.70 -10.91 29.17
N VAL A 81 -10.41 -11.33 28.11
CA VAL A 81 -11.68 -12.08 28.19
C VAL A 81 -11.48 -13.61 28.22
N ASP A 82 -10.29 -14.10 27.88
CA ASP A 82 -9.92 -15.53 27.89
C ASP A 82 -9.32 -15.99 29.25
N ILE A 83 -9.56 -15.23 30.33
CA ILE A 83 -9.25 -15.58 31.73
C ILE A 83 -10.49 -16.09 32.46
#